data_AF-A0AAD9ZVJ2-F1
#
_entry.id   AF-A0AAD9ZVJ2-F1
#
_cell.length_a   1.000
_cell.length_b   1.000
_cell.length_c   1.000
_cell.angle_alpha   90.00
_cell.angle_beta   90.00
_cell.angle_gamma   90.00
#
_symmetry.space_group_name_H-M   'P 1'
#
loop_
_entity.id
_entity.type
_entity.pdbx_description
1 polymer ?
#
loop_
_entity_poly.entity_id
_entity_poly.type
_entity_poly.pdbx_seq_one_letter_code
_entity_poly.pdbx_strand_id
1 'polypeptide(L)'
;MISRLSRGSKLFKLRPIALPLIRHIIGNGLGTSLWFDNWHLDGLIRLEWRSRVIYDSGLPKNAKVSSIVHGDQLVCPFSMSIDLLEIKDHMPSYNPNSSLEDCIKWLPTPNGIYLVDSTMASLKTLHPLVPWFELVWYSHNIPRMSFILWLSIRGRLSMLDRVHLYNPHVGTLCVLCSSSLETHAHLFFECAYSKVIWYHLKNMCGRPWNGHSWPRFIAWVA
;
A
#
# COMPACT_ATOMS: atom_id res chain seq x y z
N MET A 1 17.48 -3.80 23.07
CA MET A 1 16.42 -2.79 23.27
C MET A 1 15.37 -2.94 22.18
N ILE A 2 14.30 -3.69 22.48
CA ILE A 2 13.19 -3.93 21.56
C ILE A 2 12.19 -2.79 21.80
N SER A 3 12.17 -1.78 20.92
CA SER A 3 11.15 -0.74 20.97
C SER A 3 9.84 -1.32 20.47
N ARG A 4 8.87 -1.42 21.38
CA ARG A 4 7.45 -1.67 21.09
C ARG A 4 6.94 -0.54 20.17
N LEU A 5 6.99 -0.74 18.86
CA LEU A 5 6.25 0.09 17.91
C LEU A 5 4.75 -0.08 18.20
N SER A 6 4.15 0.96 18.76
CA SER A 6 2.74 1.02 19.09
C SER A 6 1.90 0.76 17.83
N ARG A 7 0.92 -0.16 17.95
CA ARG A 7 -0.03 -0.53 16.88
C ARG A 7 -0.73 0.69 16.23
N GLY A 8 -0.86 1.81 16.94
CA GLY A 8 -1.48 3.04 16.44
C GLY A 8 -0.72 3.77 15.32
N SER A 9 0.62 3.69 15.30
CA SER A 9 1.44 4.40 14.29
C SER A 9 1.23 3.90 12.85
N LYS A 10 0.80 2.64 12.68
CA LYS A 10 0.52 2.05 11.36
C LYS A 10 -0.85 2.48 10.82
N LEU A 11 -1.84 2.67 11.68
CA LEU A 11 -3.18 3.11 11.30
C LEU A 11 -3.17 4.52 10.70
N PHE A 12 -2.38 5.43 11.26
CA PHE A 12 -2.27 6.79 10.72
C PHE A 12 -1.66 6.84 9.30
N LYS A 13 -0.82 5.86 8.92
CA LYS A 13 -0.24 5.78 7.57
C LYS A 13 -1.27 5.41 6.50
N LEU A 14 -2.36 4.75 6.88
CA LEU A 14 -3.46 4.40 5.99
C LEU A 14 -4.48 5.53 5.84
N ARG A 15 -4.43 6.55 6.70
CA ARG A 15 -5.37 7.67 6.70
C ARG A 15 -5.45 8.39 5.34
N PRO A 16 -4.35 8.71 4.63
CA PRO A 16 -4.42 9.35 3.31
C PRO A 16 -5.11 8.47 2.25
N ILE A 17 -5.05 7.15 2.39
CA ILE A 17 -5.65 6.19 1.45
C ILE A 17 -7.13 5.96 1.79
N ALA A 18 -7.47 5.92 3.08
CA ALA A 18 -8.82 5.64 3.55
C ALA A 18 -9.74 6.85 3.49
N LEU A 19 -9.25 8.07 3.76
CA LEU A 19 -10.09 9.28 3.82
C LEU A 19 -10.83 9.57 2.50
N PRO A 20 -10.23 9.42 1.30
CA PRO A 20 -10.95 9.58 0.04
C PRO A 20 -12.09 8.56 -0.16
N LEU A 21 -12.04 7.38 0.49
CA LEU A 21 -13.05 6.33 0.38
C LEU A 21 -14.28 6.59 1.26
N ILE A 22 -14.17 7.54 2.19
CA ILE A 22 -15.22 7.89 3.15
C ILE A 22 -15.82 9.22 2.71
N ARG A 23 -17.14 9.28 2.51
CA ARG A 23 -17.87 10.51 2.19
C ARG A 23 -18.82 10.87 3.33
N HIS A 24 -18.81 12.12 3.75
CA HIS A 24 -19.75 12.66 4.72
C HIS A 24 -20.90 13.33 3.96
N ILE A 25 -22.11 12.83 4.18
CA ILE A 25 -23.36 13.36 3.65
C ILE A 25 -23.93 14.27 4.73
N ILE A 26 -24.07 15.54 4.38
CA ILE A 26 -24.50 16.58 5.32
C ILE A 26 -26.00 16.45 5.53
N GLY A 27 -26.44 16.42 6.79
CA GLY A 27 -27.81 16.68 7.22
C GLY A 27 -27.86 18.06 7.87
N ASN A 28 -27.83 18.10 9.20
CA ASN A 28 -27.75 19.33 10.00
C ASN A 28 -26.33 19.95 10.08
N GLY A 29 -25.29 19.24 9.64
CA GLY A 29 -23.91 19.72 9.60
C GLY A 29 -23.20 19.80 10.96
N LEU A 30 -23.84 19.37 12.05
CA LEU A 30 -23.28 19.44 13.41
C LEU A 30 -22.22 18.36 13.66
N GLY A 31 -22.39 17.20 13.03
CA GLY A 31 -21.47 16.06 13.14
C GLY A 31 -20.20 16.26 12.32
N THR A 32 -20.31 16.91 11.17
CA THR A 32 -19.27 17.00 10.14
C THR A 32 -18.35 18.20 10.35
N SER A 33 -17.05 17.96 10.39
CA SER A 33 -16.03 19.01 10.38
C SER A 33 -15.96 19.71 9.03
N LEU A 34 -15.93 21.04 9.06
CA LEU A 34 -15.78 21.85 7.87
C LEU A 34 -14.48 21.54 7.12
N TRP A 35 -13.37 21.37 7.85
CA TRP A 35 -12.03 21.28 7.26
C TRP A 35 -11.48 19.87 7.11
N PHE A 36 -11.89 18.94 7.97
CA PHE A 36 -11.23 17.63 8.10
C PHE A 36 -12.04 16.46 7.56
N ASP A 37 -13.31 16.66 7.26
CA ASP A 37 -14.20 15.61 6.77
C ASP A 37 -14.48 15.79 5.27
N ASN A 38 -14.69 14.68 4.58
CA ASN A 38 -14.85 14.64 3.13
C ASN A 38 -16.32 14.84 2.71
N TRP A 39 -16.79 16.07 2.74
CA TRP A 39 -18.15 16.43 2.34
C TRP A 39 -18.21 17.25 1.04
N HIS A 40 -17.13 17.95 0.68
CA HIS A 40 -17.01 18.82 -0.51
C HIS A 40 -16.82 18.03 -1.82
N LEU A 41 -17.27 18.52 -2.97
CA LEU A 41 -17.26 17.79 -4.26
C LEU A 41 -15.85 17.31 -4.62
N ASP A 42 -14.86 18.20 -4.58
CA ASP A 42 -13.48 17.89 -4.95
C ASP A 42 -12.68 17.12 -3.88
N GLY A 43 -13.33 16.73 -2.78
CA GLY A 43 -12.72 15.90 -1.75
C GLY A 43 -12.46 16.63 -0.43
N LEU A 44 -11.37 16.30 0.24
CA LEU A 44 -11.04 16.89 1.54
C LEU A 44 -10.40 18.27 1.38
N ILE A 45 -11.10 19.30 1.83
CA ILE A 45 -10.65 20.70 1.74
C ILE A 45 -9.22 20.88 2.27
N ARG A 46 -8.87 20.26 3.41
CA ARG A 46 -7.52 20.33 3.96
C ARG A 46 -6.44 19.73 3.08
N LEU A 47 -6.73 18.65 2.35
CA LEU A 47 -5.75 17.98 1.51
C LEU A 47 -5.52 18.76 0.22
N GLU A 48 -6.59 19.26 -0.38
CA GLU A 48 -6.56 19.99 -1.65
C GLU A 48 -6.00 21.42 -1.49
N TRP A 49 -6.53 22.23 -0.56
CA TRP A 49 -6.15 23.65 -0.43
C TRP A 49 -5.28 23.98 0.80
N ARG A 50 -4.67 22.95 1.42
CA ARG A 50 -3.70 23.08 2.54
C ARG A 50 -4.27 23.83 3.76
N SER A 51 -3.43 24.12 4.75
CA SER A 51 -3.88 24.70 6.04
C SER A 51 -4.10 26.22 6.02
N ARG A 52 -3.69 26.91 4.94
CA ARG A 52 -3.79 28.37 4.84
C ARG A 52 -5.23 28.85 4.68
N VAL A 53 -6.04 28.11 3.92
CA VAL A 53 -7.48 28.35 3.77
C VAL A 53 -8.23 28.44 5.09
N ILE A 54 -7.83 27.65 6.10
CA ILE A 54 -8.43 27.72 7.44
C ILE A 54 -8.18 29.10 8.07
N TYR A 55 -6.96 29.64 7.94
CA TYR A 55 -6.62 30.96 8.46
C TYR A 55 -7.34 32.07 7.68
N ASP A 56 -7.28 32.01 6.35
CA ASP A 56 -7.88 33.02 5.47
C ASP A 56 -9.41 33.08 5.59
N SER A 57 -10.05 31.98 6.01
CA SER A 57 -11.49 31.92 6.22
C SER A 57 -11.99 32.69 7.45
N GLY A 58 -11.10 32.99 8.41
CA GLY A 58 -11.47 33.57 9.71
C GLY A 58 -12.27 32.64 10.64
N LEU A 59 -12.56 31.39 10.23
CA LEU A 59 -13.28 30.41 11.03
C LEU A 59 -12.31 29.58 11.89
N PRO A 60 -12.77 29.07 13.04
CA PRO A 60 -11.92 28.26 13.89
C PRO A 60 -11.61 26.90 13.24
N LYS A 61 -10.48 26.32 13.62
CA LYS A 61 -10.03 25.02 13.10
C LYS A 61 -10.99 23.88 13.40
N ASN A 62 -11.78 23.97 14.46
CA ASN A 62 -12.81 23.00 14.82
C ASN A 62 -14.20 23.37 14.28
N ALA A 63 -14.29 24.31 13.33
CA ALA A 63 -15.56 24.67 12.70
C ALA A 63 -16.27 23.45 12.12
N LYS A 64 -17.58 23.46 12.26
CA LYS A 64 -18.49 22.44 11.72
C LYS A 64 -19.10 22.95 10.42
N VAL A 65 -19.62 22.04 9.61
CA VAL A 65 -20.33 22.44 8.39
C VAL A 65 -21.55 23.30 8.75
N SER A 66 -22.20 23.03 9.88
CA SER A 66 -23.31 23.85 10.39
C SER A 66 -22.96 25.34 10.54
N SER A 67 -21.68 25.71 10.70
CA SER A 67 -21.24 27.10 10.78
C SER A 67 -21.40 27.88 9.47
N ILE A 68 -21.49 27.19 8.34
CA ILE A 68 -21.75 27.77 7.02
C ILE A 68 -23.14 27.40 6.48
N VAL A 69 -23.97 26.72 7.28
CA VAL A 69 -25.35 26.38 6.94
C VAL A 69 -26.27 27.44 7.53
N HIS A 70 -26.98 28.17 6.68
CA HIS A 70 -27.99 29.14 7.08
C HIS A 70 -29.33 28.74 6.46
N GLY A 71 -30.21 28.15 7.27
CA GLY A 71 -31.43 27.50 6.78
C GLY A 71 -31.07 26.29 5.91
N ASP A 72 -31.65 26.21 4.72
CA ASP A 72 -31.41 25.14 3.74
C ASP A 72 -30.33 25.51 2.71
N GLN A 73 -29.50 26.52 2.98
CA GLN A 73 -28.45 26.98 2.07
C GLN A 73 -27.06 27.02 2.73
N LEU A 74 -26.05 26.64 1.94
CA LEU A 74 -24.64 26.79 2.31
C LEU A 74 -24.20 28.22 1.98
N VAL A 75 -24.09 29.04 3.02
CA VAL A 75 -23.62 30.43 2.93
C VAL A 75 -22.20 30.49 3.46
N CYS A 76 -21.25 30.59 2.54
CA CYS A 76 -19.84 30.73 2.88
C CYS A 76 -19.49 32.21 3.14
N PRO A 77 -18.97 32.56 4.33
CA PRO A 77 -18.57 33.94 4.65
C PRO A 77 -17.22 34.34 4.02
N PHE A 78 -16.64 33.48 3.17
CA PHE A 78 -15.30 33.65 2.64
C PHE A 78 -15.27 34.73 1.56
N SER A 79 -14.51 35.81 1.76
CA SER A 79 -14.57 36.94 0.81
C SER A 79 -13.21 37.47 0.30
N MET A 80 -12.09 36.77 0.49
CA MET A 80 -10.78 37.42 0.21
C MET A 80 -9.67 36.58 -0.42
N SER A 81 -9.83 35.26 -0.64
CA SER A 81 -8.78 34.44 -1.31
C SER A 81 -9.33 33.64 -2.50
N ILE A 82 -8.46 33.39 -3.49
CA ILE A 82 -8.79 32.60 -4.70
C ILE A 82 -9.17 31.17 -4.32
N ASP A 83 -8.42 30.55 -3.41
CA ASP A 83 -8.70 29.20 -2.91
C ASP A 83 -10.12 29.09 -2.30
N LEU A 84 -10.56 30.11 -1.56
CA LEU A 84 -11.88 30.12 -0.94
C LEU A 84 -13.01 30.37 -1.96
N LEU A 85 -12.73 31.10 -3.04
CA LEU A 85 -13.66 31.26 -4.16
C LEU A 85 -13.84 29.93 -4.91
N GLU A 86 -12.76 29.21 -5.19
CA GLU A 86 -12.82 27.88 -5.82
C GLU A 86 -13.61 26.88 -4.98
N ILE A 87 -13.38 26.85 -3.67
CA ILE A 87 -14.15 26.03 -2.72
C ILE A 87 -15.64 26.39 -2.76
N LYS A 88 -15.97 27.68 -2.89
CA LYS A 88 -17.37 28.12 -2.98
C LYS A 88 -18.02 27.67 -4.29
N ASP A 89 -17.30 27.79 -5.40
CA ASP A 89 -17.80 27.45 -6.74
C ASP A 89 -18.07 25.95 -6.90
N HIS A 90 -17.33 25.10 -6.19
CA HIS A 90 -17.48 23.64 -6.21
C HIS A 90 -18.24 23.08 -5.00
N MET A 91 -19.08 23.90 -4.37
CA MET A 91 -19.96 23.42 -3.31
C MET A 91 -20.98 22.41 -3.84
N PRO A 92 -21.28 21.33 -3.10
CA PRO A 92 -22.36 20.43 -3.48
C PRO A 92 -23.69 21.19 -3.49
N SER A 93 -24.48 21.01 -4.55
CA SER A 93 -25.81 21.61 -4.71
C SER A 93 -26.88 21.02 -3.77
N TYR A 94 -26.48 20.22 -2.79
CA TYR A 94 -27.41 19.59 -1.85
C TYR A 94 -27.86 20.60 -0.79
N ASN A 95 -29.18 20.66 -0.57
CA ASN A 95 -29.76 21.48 0.49
C ASN A 95 -29.62 20.76 1.84
N PRO A 96 -28.80 21.26 2.77
CA PRO A 96 -28.74 20.72 4.13
C PRO A 96 -30.14 20.70 4.75
N ASN A 97 -30.55 19.54 5.28
CA ASN A 97 -31.82 19.41 5.97
C ASN A 97 -31.57 19.41 7.48
N SER A 98 -31.98 20.49 8.13
CA SER A 98 -31.84 20.68 9.58
C SER A 98 -32.49 19.57 10.43
N SER A 99 -33.46 18.83 9.87
CA SER A 99 -34.16 17.74 10.55
C SER A 99 -33.46 16.39 10.45
N LEU A 100 -32.41 16.26 9.63
CA LEU A 100 -31.67 15.01 9.42
C LEU A 100 -30.29 15.09 10.06
N GLU A 101 -29.81 13.95 10.57
CA GLU A 101 -28.43 13.84 11.05
C GLU A 101 -27.45 13.59 9.90
N ASP A 102 -26.19 14.01 10.12
CA ASP A 102 -25.10 13.75 9.19
C ASP A 102 -24.85 12.23 9.06
N CYS A 103 -24.65 11.76 7.84
CA CYS A 103 -24.42 10.34 7.53
C CYS A 103 -23.05 10.11 6.91
N ILE A 104 -22.41 8.98 7.21
CA ILE A 104 -21.16 8.58 6.58
C ILE A 104 -21.44 7.47 5.57
N LYS A 105 -20.96 7.64 4.33
CA LYS A 105 -21.04 6.64 3.26
C LYS A 105 -19.67 6.12 2.86
N TRP A 106 -19.56 4.82 2.70
CA TRP A 106 -18.41 4.13 2.15
C TRP A 106 -18.50 4.06 0.62
N LEU A 107 -17.70 4.87 -0.07
CA LEU A 107 -17.75 5.02 -1.53
C LEU A 107 -17.49 3.75 -2.34
N PRO A 108 -16.63 2.80 -1.91
CA PRO A 108 -16.42 1.54 -2.63
C PRO A 108 -17.67 0.65 -2.76
N THR A 109 -18.75 0.97 -2.06
CA THR A 109 -20.01 0.22 -2.13
C THR A 109 -21.14 1.12 -2.62
N PRO A 110 -22.02 0.65 -3.54
CA PRO A 110 -23.11 1.47 -4.06
C PRO A 110 -24.12 1.86 -2.96
N ASN A 111 -24.30 0.99 -1.96
CA ASN A 111 -25.23 1.24 -0.85
C ASN A 111 -24.62 2.12 0.24
N GLY A 112 -23.34 2.48 0.14
CA GLY A 112 -22.63 3.30 1.14
C GLY A 112 -22.31 2.59 2.46
N ILE A 113 -22.51 1.26 2.54
CA ILE A 113 -22.28 0.46 3.75
C ILE A 113 -20.83 -0.05 3.78
N TYR A 114 -20.17 0.11 4.90
CA TYR A 114 -18.83 -0.43 5.09
C TYR A 114 -18.82 -1.96 4.99
N LEU A 115 -17.96 -2.49 4.10
CA LEU A 115 -17.70 -3.92 3.98
C LEU A 115 -16.19 -4.17 3.96
N VAL A 116 -15.75 -5.23 4.62
CA VAL A 116 -14.33 -5.61 4.70
C VAL A 116 -13.80 -5.98 3.32
N ASP A 117 -14.59 -6.72 2.53
CA ASP A 117 -14.17 -7.17 1.20
C ASP A 117 -13.96 -6.01 0.23
N SER A 118 -14.88 -5.03 0.22
CA SER A 118 -14.74 -3.83 -0.61
C SER A 118 -13.54 -2.99 -0.18
N THR A 119 -13.32 -2.86 1.13
CA THR A 119 -12.15 -2.18 1.67
C THR A 119 -10.85 -2.85 1.26
N MET A 120 -10.78 -4.18 1.37
CA MET A 120 -9.59 -4.94 0.99
C MET A 120 -9.35 -4.83 -0.52
N ALA A 121 -10.40 -4.85 -1.35
CA ALA A 121 -10.28 -4.63 -2.78
C ALA A 121 -9.75 -3.23 -3.11
N SER A 122 -10.25 -2.18 -2.45
CA SER A 122 -9.78 -0.80 -2.65
C SER A 122 -8.37 -0.53 -2.12
N LEU A 123 -7.96 -1.24 -1.06
CA LEU A 123 -6.61 -1.11 -0.47
C LEU A 123 -5.56 -1.95 -1.19
N LYS A 124 -5.97 -3.04 -1.86
CA LYS A 124 -5.07 -3.83 -2.69
C LYS A 124 -4.64 -2.97 -3.88
N THR A 125 -3.43 -2.43 -3.82
CA THR A 125 -2.73 -1.98 -5.02
C THR A 125 -2.65 -3.19 -5.93
N LEU A 126 -3.29 -3.14 -7.11
CA LEU A 126 -3.23 -4.20 -8.11
C LEU A 126 -1.78 -4.29 -8.60
N HIS A 127 -0.95 -5.03 -7.89
CA HIS A 127 0.36 -5.41 -8.39
C HIS A 127 0.13 -6.50 -9.45
N PRO A 128 0.82 -6.44 -10.59
CA PRO A 128 0.75 -7.50 -11.57
C PRO A 128 1.15 -8.81 -10.90
N LEU A 129 0.39 -9.87 -11.17
CA LEU A 129 0.73 -11.21 -10.72
C LEU A 129 2.13 -11.54 -11.24
N VAL A 130 3.03 -11.85 -10.31
CA VAL A 130 4.40 -12.20 -10.62
C VAL A 130 4.45 -13.68 -11.02
N PRO A 131 5.19 -14.05 -12.08
CA PRO A 131 5.19 -15.42 -12.61
C PRO A 131 5.74 -16.47 -11.63
N TRP A 132 6.47 -16.04 -10.61
CA TRP A 132 6.98 -16.92 -9.55
C TRP A 132 6.04 -17.10 -8.36
N PHE A 133 4.84 -16.49 -8.36
CA PHE A 133 3.95 -16.49 -7.19
C PHE A 133 3.58 -17.93 -6.76
N GLU A 134 3.05 -18.73 -7.68
CA GLU A 134 2.65 -20.11 -7.42
C GLU A 134 3.83 -21.00 -7.01
N LEU A 135 5.00 -20.77 -7.62
CA LEU A 135 6.22 -21.47 -7.26
C LEU A 135 6.65 -21.24 -5.80
N VAL A 136 6.47 -20.02 -5.29
CA VAL A 136 6.86 -19.66 -3.92
C VAL A 136 5.76 -19.97 -2.91
N TRP A 137 4.50 -19.72 -3.26
CA TRP A 137 3.37 -19.67 -2.32
C TRP A 137 2.29 -20.72 -2.55
N TYR A 138 2.64 -21.89 -3.09
CA TYR A 138 1.69 -23.02 -3.22
C TYR A 138 1.18 -23.54 -1.86
N SER A 139 0.03 -24.22 -1.85
CA SER A 139 -0.70 -24.63 -0.63
C SER A 139 0.08 -25.52 0.35
N HIS A 140 0.95 -26.39 -0.18
CA HIS A 140 1.75 -27.35 0.61
C HIS A 140 3.19 -26.90 0.81
N ASN A 141 3.44 -25.59 0.76
CA ASN A 141 4.78 -25.08 0.94
C ASN A 141 5.29 -25.21 2.38
N ILE A 142 6.60 -25.35 2.52
CA ILE A 142 7.28 -25.22 3.81
C ILE A 142 7.68 -23.74 3.94
N PRO A 143 7.14 -22.96 4.90
CA PRO A 143 7.30 -21.50 4.93
C PRO A 143 8.77 -21.04 4.94
N ARG A 144 9.64 -21.80 5.62
CA ARG A 144 11.09 -21.53 5.63
C ARG A 144 11.70 -21.64 4.23
N MET A 145 11.30 -22.65 3.46
CA MET A 145 11.83 -22.86 2.10
C MET A 145 11.24 -21.85 1.12
N SER A 146 9.95 -21.53 1.22
CA SER A 146 9.33 -20.44 0.45
C SER A 146 10.00 -19.10 0.68
N PHE A 147 10.32 -18.78 1.94
CA PHE A 147 11.01 -17.55 2.28
C PHE A 147 12.42 -17.48 1.68
N ILE A 148 13.18 -18.58 1.76
CA ILE A 148 14.52 -18.67 1.14
C ILE A 148 14.40 -18.54 -0.38
N LEU A 149 13.50 -19.29 -1.01
CA LEU A 149 13.27 -19.25 -2.45
C LEU A 149 12.86 -17.86 -2.94
N TRP A 150 11.95 -17.19 -2.22
CA TRP A 150 11.55 -15.82 -2.48
C TRP A 150 12.75 -14.85 -2.44
N LEU A 151 13.61 -14.97 -1.43
CA LEU A 151 14.83 -14.17 -1.33
C LEU A 151 15.80 -14.48 -2.48
N SER A 152 15.96 -15.74 -2.86
CA SER A 152 16.81 -16.15 -3.98
C SER A 152 16.30 -15.56 -5.29
N ILE A 153 15.02 -15.70 -5.60
CA ILE A 153 14.41 -15.11 -6.81
C ILE A 153 14.61 -13.59 -6.87
N ARG A 154 14.55 -12.92 -5.72
CA ARG A 154 14.76 -11.47 -5.58
C ARG A 154 16.24 -11.06 -5.58
N GLY A 155 17.18 -12.00 -5.60
CA GLY A 155 18.62 -11.73 -5.46
C GLY A 155 18.98 -11.12 -4.10
N ARG A 156 18.17 -11.39 -3.07
CA ARG A 156 18.29 -10.80 -1.73
C ARG A 156 18.81 -11.76 -0.67
N LEU A 157 19.13 -13.00 -1.04
CA LEU A 157 19.80 -13.92 -0.14
C LEU A 157 21.17 -13.34 0.26
N SER A 158 21.43 -13.29 1.57
CA SER A 158 22.72 -12.83 2.09
C SER A 158 23.75 -13.94 1.85
N MET A 159 24.64 -13.75 0.90
CA MET A 159 25.73 -14.70 0.59
C MET A 159 27.05 -14.19 1.12
N LEU A 160 28.08 -15.03 1.07
CA LEU A 160 29.42 -14.67 1.54
C LEU A 160 29.97 -13.40 0.88
N ASP A 161 29.60 -13.06 -0.36
CA ASP A 161 29.94 -11.78 -1.00
C ASP A 161 29.46 -10.55 -0.19
N ARG A 162 28.26 -10.61 0.39
CA ARG A 162 27.72 -9.54 1.24
C ARG A 162 28.27 -9.61 2.66
N VAL A 163 28.63 -10.80 3.14
CA VAL A 163 29.25 -10.98 4.46
C VAL A 163 30.69 -10.47 4.45
N HIS A 164 31.43 -10.65 3.36
CA HIS A 164 32.79 -10.13 3.18
C HIS A 164 32.87 -8.60 3.29
N LEU A 165 31.83 -7.89 2.85
CA LEU A 165 31.67 -6.44 3.05
C LEU A 165 31.67 -6.01 4.52
N TYR A 166 31.20 -6.88 5.43
CA TYR A 166 31.15 -6.61 6.87
C TYR A 166 32.23 -7.35 7.68
N ASN A 167 32.82 -8.40 7.12
CA ASN A 167 33.90 -9.17 7.73
C ASN A 167 34.92 -9.65 6.66
N PRO A 168 36.01 -8.89 6.44
CA PRO A 168 37.03 -9.19 5.43
C PRO A 168 37.80 -10.50 5.64
N HIS A 169 37.69 -11.12 6.83
CA HIS A 169 38.39 -12.36 7.16
C HIS A 169 37.58 -13.62 6.81
N VAL A 170 36.35 -13.47 6.31
CA VAL A 170 35.51 -14.59 5.90
C VAL A 170 35.94 -15.07 4.52
N GLY A 171 36.28 -16.36 4.40
CA GLY A 171 36.58 -16.98 3.11
C GLY A 171 35.41 -16.81 2.14
N THR A 172 35.71 -16.38 0.93
CA THR A 172 34.69 -16.08 -0.10
C THR A 172 34.41 -17.26 -1.02
N LEU A 173 35.06 -18.40 -0.79
CA LEU A 173 34.84 -19.63 -1.54
C LEU A 173 33.48 -20.24 -1.19
N CYS A 174 32.82 -20.81 -2.19
CA CYS A 174 31.55 -21.51 -2.05
C CYS A 174 31.68 -22.68 -1.08
N VAL A 175 30.83 -22.71 -0.06
CA VAL A 175 30.82 -23.77 0.97
C VAL A 175 30.55 -25.15 0.38
N LEU A 176 29.85 -25.23 -0.75
CA LEU A 176 29.43 -26.50 -1.35
C LEU A 176 30.51 -27.19 -2.18
N CYS A 177 31.29 -26.42 -2.95
CA CYS A 177 32.33 -26.98 -3.84
C CYS A 177 33.76 -26.59 -3.45
N SER A 178 33.93 -25.58 -2.59
CA SER A 178 35.23 -25.04 -2.14
C SER A 178 36.18 -24.62 -3.28
N SER A 179 35.68 -24.46 -4.51
CA SER A 179 36.51 -24.29 -5.72
C SER A 179 36.44 -22.90 -6.34
N SER A 180 35.41 -22.12 -6.01
CA SER A 180 35.06 -20.88 -6.71
C SER A 180 34.33 -19.93 -5.79
N LEU A 181 34.33 -18.64 -6.13
CA LEU A 181 33.68 -17.57 -5.36
C LEU A 181 32.17 -17.86 -5.17
N GLU A 182 31.67 -17.67 -3.94
CA GLU A 182 30.27 -17.84 -3.61
C GLU A 182 29.40 -16.67 -4.08
N THR A 183 29.06 -16.69 -5.35
CA THR A 183 28.08 -15.76 -5.93
C THR A 183 26.69 -16.41 -6.04
N HIS A 184 25.67 -15.60 -6.32
CA HIS A 184 24.29 -16.08 -6.44
C HIS A 184 24.10 -16.98 -7.66
N ALA A 185 24.71 -16.61 -8.78
CA ALA A 185 24.73 -17.44 -9.98
C ALA A 185 25.48 -18.74 -9.71
N HIS A 186 26.61 -18.65 -9.01
CA HIS A 186 27.42 -19.82 -8.69
C HIS A 186 26.66 -20.81 -7.79
N LEU A 187 26.20 -20.35 -6.63
CA LEU A 187 25.52 -21.17 -5.63
C LEU A 187 24.33 -21.93 -6.22
N PHE A 188 23.53 -21.30 -7.08
CA PHE A 188 22.34 -21.93 -7.63
C PHE A 188 22.59 -22.66 -8.95
N PHE A 189 23.39 -22.17 -9.88
CA PHE A 189 23.41 -22.69 -11.26
C PHE A 189 24.77 -23.16 -11.78
N GLU A 190 25.88 -22.67 -11.25
CA GLU A 190 27.22 -22.98 -11.80
C GLU A 190 27.99 -23.98 -10.93
N CYS A 191 27.72 -24.01 -9.63
CA CYS A 191 28.32 -24.91 -8.65
C CYS A 191 28.14 -26.38 -9.06
N ALA A 192 29.23 -27.15 -8.99
CA ALA A 192 29.22 -28.57 -9.33
C ALA A 192 28.18 -29.35 -8.51
N TYR A 193 28.08 -29.05 -7.20
CA TYR A 193 27.08 -29.65 -6.33
C TYR A 193 25.64 -29.32 -6.77
N SER A 194 25.35 -28.05 -7.00
CA SER A 194 24.01 -27.60 -7.41
C SER A 194 23.62 -28.14 -8.79
N LYS A 195 24.57 -28.31 -9.71
CA LYS A 195 24.34 -28.96 -11.01
C LYS A 195 23.85 -30.40 -10.88
N VAL A 196 24.37 -31.15 -9.90
CA VAL A 196 23.89 -32.51 -9.60
C VAL A 196 22.44 -32.47 -9.12
N ILE A 197 22.09 -31.54 -8.22
CA ILE A 197 20.69 -31.37 -7.77
C ILE A 197 19.77 -31.05 -8.94
N TRP A 198 20.16 -30.09 -9.80
CA TRP A 198 19.37 -29.75 -11.00
C TRP A 198 19.22 -30.92 -11.95
N TYR A 199 20.25 -31.76 -12.10
CA TYR A 199 20.17 -32.96 -12.93
C TYR A 199 19.05 -33.90 -12.44
N HIS A 200 18.99 -34.16 -11.13
CA HIS A 200 17.93 -35.00 -10.56
C HIS A 200 16.54 -34.35 -10.67
N LEU A 201 16.42 -33.06 -10.35
CA LEU A 201 15.14 -32.34 -10.45
C LEU A 201 14.59 -32.34 -11.89
N LYS A 202 15.46 -32.16 -12.89
CA LYS A 202 15.09 -32.24 -14.31
C LYS A 202 14.51 -33.59 -14.70
N ASN A 203 15.16 -34.66 -14.25
CA ASN A 203 14.71 -36.02 -14.53
C ASN A 203 13.36 -36.32 -13.85
N MET A 204 13.11 -35.77 -12.66
CA MET A 204 11.82 -35.91 -11.98
C MET A 204 10.70 -35.13 -12.65
N CYS A 205 10.96 -33.93 -13.17
CA CYS A 205 9.96 -33.09 -13.82
C CYS A 205 9.63 -33.50 -15.27
N GLY A 206 10.40 -34.42 -15.87
CA GLY A 206 10.17 -34.92 -17.24
C GLY A 206 10.31 -33.85 -18.33
N ARG A 207 10.88 -32.67 -18.03
CA ARG A 207 11.10 -31.57 -18.97
C ARG A 207 12.57 -31.19 -19.02
N PRO A 208 13.18 -31.06 -20.21
CA PRO A 208 14.55 -30.60 -20.32
C PRO A 208 14.65 -29.13 -19.86
N TRP A 209 15.66 -28.84 -19.05
CA TRP A 209 15.97 -27.50 -18.57
C TRP A 209 17.44 -27.17 -18.82
N ASN A 210 17.65 -26.06 -19.56
CA ASN A 210 18.96 -25.61 -20.06
C ASN A 210 19.35 -24.21 -19.55
N GLY A 211 18.56 -23.62 -18.64
CA GLY A 211 18.88 -22.30 -18.12
C GLY A 211 19.80 -22.34 -16.90
N HIS A 212 20.58 -21.28 -16.75
CA HIS A 212 21.53 -21.08 -15.66
C HIS A 212 21.22 -19.80 -14.87
N SER A 213 19.96 -19.37 -14.84
CA SER A 213 19.56 -18.14 -14.16
C SER A 213 18.11 -18.20 -13.67
N TRP A 214 17.83 -17.46 -12.60
CA TRP A 214 16.49 -17.36 -12.01
C TRP A 214 15.41 -16.87 -12.98
N PRO A 215 15.62 -15.82 -13.81
CA PRO A 215 14.60 -15.38 -14.75
C PRO A 215 14.20 -16.47 -15.75
N ARG A 216 15.19 -17.22 -16.27
CA ARG A 216 14.91 -18.35 -17.16
C ARG A 216 14.18 -19.47 -16.41
N PHE A 217 14.55 -19.73 -15.15
CA PHE A 217 13.96 -20.82 -14.37
C PHE A 217 12.48 -20.53 -14.10
N ILE A 218 12.18 -19.31 -13.70
CA ILE A 218 10.81 -18.85 -13.50
C ILE A 218 10.00 -18.96 -14.80
N ALA A 219 10.58 -18.59 -15.94
CA ALA A 219 9.92 -18.74 -17.24
C ALA A 219 9.72 -20.20 -17.70
N TRP A 220 10.45 -21.16 -17.14
CA TRP A 220 10.31 -22.60 -17.43
C TRP A 220 9.30 -23.29 -16.52
N VAL A 221 9.18 -22.82 -15.27
CA VAL A 221 8.22 -23.34 -14.29
C VAL A 221 6.82 -22.74 -14.44
N ALA A 222 6.73 -21.47 -14.86
CA ALA A 222 5.47 -20.79 -15.17
C ALA A 222 4.81 -21.39 -16.42
#